data_AF-A0A2W4RS05-F1
#
_entry.id   AF-A0A2W4RS05-F1
#
_cell.length_a   1.000
_cell.length_b   1.000
_cell.length_c   1.000
_cell.angle_alpha   90.00
_cell.angle_beta   90.00
_cell.angle_gamma   90.00
#
_symmetry.space_group_name_H-M   'P 1'
#
loop_
_entity.id
_entity.type
_entity.pdbx_description
1 polymer ?
#
loop_
_entity_poly.entity_id
_entity_poly.type
_entity_poly.pdbx_seq_one_letter_code
_entity_poly.pdbx_strand_id
1 'polypeptide(L)'
;MLSALTVGDILSILLFLSVLGTLLIGYPIAITLAGTSLIFAFIGNQLGTFDYAILNGLPSRYLGTMTNDVLVAVPLFIFMGLILEKSGLAEALLTTMGQLFGPLRGGLAFSVIIVGALLAASTGVVGATVITMGLISLPAMLRAGYCPKMATGAIGASSTLAQVIPPSTVLIFVGDLLAGVNQTAQLRLGNFAPDPISVGDLFAGALIPGFILVGLF
;
A
#
# COMPACT_ATOMS: atom_id res chain seq x y z
N MET A 1 36.80 2.45 -13.59
CA MET A 1 35.47 2.36 -12.95
C MET A 1 34.49 1.44 -13.69
N LEU A 2 34.52 1.31 -15.01
CA LEU A 2 33.68 0.33 -15.74
C LEU A 2 34.25 -1.11 -15.82
N SER A 3 35.48 -1.35 -15.37
CA SER A 3 36.15 -2.66 -15.42
C SER A 3 35.84 -3.60 -14.25
N ALA A 4 34.92 -3.22 -13.35
CA ALA A 4 34.60 -3.95 -12.13
C ALA A 4 33.13 -4.42 -12.04
N LEU A 5 32.32 -4.17 -13.06
CA LEU A 5 30.94 -4.65 -13.13
C LEU A 5 30.96 -6.07 -13.68
N THR A 6 30.53 -7.04 -12.86
CA THR A 6 30.32 -8.40 -13.33
C THR A 6 29.12 -8.42 -14.28
N VAL A 7 29.04 -9.42 -15.15
CA VAL A 7 27.89 -9.61 -16.05
C VAL A 7 26.57 -9.71 -15.24
N GLY A 8 26.64 -10.25 -14.02
CA GLY A 8 25.51 -10.32 -13.10
C GLY A 8 25.02 -8.96 -12.59
N ASP A 9 25.93 -8.01 -12.33
CA ASP A 9 25.56 -6.66 -11.88
C ASP A 9 24.81 -5.91 -12.98
N ILE A 10 25.30 -6.03 -14.23
CA ILE A 10 24.67 -5.41 -15.40
C ILE A 10 23.27 -6.00 -15.61
N LEU A 11 23.12 -7.32 -15.53
CA LEU A 11 21.81 -7.98 -15.64
C LEU A 11 20.85 -7.56 -14.53
N SER A 12 21.33 -7.37 -13.31
CA SER A 12 20.51 -6.94 -12.17
C SER A 12 19.99 -5.51 -12.35
N ILE A 13 20.84 -4.60 -12.83
CA ILE A 13 20.44 -3.22 -13.17
C ILE A 13 19.44 -3.23 -14.32
N LEU A 14 19.69 -4.04 -15.37
CA LEU A 14 18.78 -4.16 -16.51
C LEU A 14 17.42 -4.75 -16.10
N LEU A 15 17.39 -5.74 -15.21
CA LEU A 15 16.15 -6.30 -14.66
C LEU A 15 15.35 -5.21 -13.95
N PHE A 16 16.01 -4.45 -13.07
CA PHE A 16 15.38 -3.37 -12.34
C PHE A 16 14.78 -2.32 -13.28
N LEU A 17 15.53 -1.87 -14.28
CA LEU A 17 15.06 -0.92 -15.28
C LEU A 17 13.94 -1.49 -16.16
N SER A 18 13.99 -2.78 -16.53
CA SER A 18 12.93 -3.40 -17.34
C SER A 18 11.64 -3.56 -16.54
N VAL A 19 11.73 -3.90 -15.26
CA VAL A 19 10.58 -3.96 -14.35
C VAL A 19 9.92 -2.59 -14.27
N LEU A 20 10.69 -1.53 -14.04
CA LEU A 20 10.17 -0.16 -14.03
C LEU A 20 9.51 0.20 -15.36
N GLY A 21 10.17 -0.07 -16.48
CA GLY A 21 9.64 0.22 -17.81
C GLY A 21 8.34 -0.54 -18.13
N THR A 22 8.26 -1.82 -17.75
CA THR A 22 7.07 -2.66 -17.99
C THR A 22 5.91 -2.33 -17.07
N LEU A 23 6.17 -1.89 -15.83
CA LEU A 23 5.12 -1.41 -14.93
C LEU A 23 4.41 -0.16 -15.47
N LEU A 24 5.12 0.70 -16.22
CA LEU A 24 4.52 1.88 -16.87
C LEU A 24 3.55 1.53 -18.00
N ILE A 25 3.61 0.32 -18.55
CA ILE A 25 2.70 -0.16 -19.61
C ILE A 25 1.30 -0.45 -19.04
N GLY A 26 1.15 -0.52 -17.71
CA GLY A 26 -0.16 -0.69 -17.05
C GLY A 26 -0.68 -2.12 -17.02
N TYR A 27 0.18 -3.11 -17.28
CA TYR A 27 -0.17 -4.53 -17.19
C TYR A 27 -0.19 -5.01 -15.72
N PRO A 28 -0.99 -6.04 -15.34
CA PRO A 28 -1.08 -6.50 -13.95
C PRO A 28 0.27 -6.79 -13.30
N ILE A 29 0.51 -6.18 -12.13
CA ILE A 29 1.81 -6.16 -11.43
C ILE A 29 2.37 -7.56 -11.18
N ALA A 30 1.52 -8.52 -10.83
CA ALA A 30 1.96 -9.90 -10.57
C ALA A 30 2.56 -10.55 -11.81
N ILE A 31 1.95 -10.36 -12.98
CA ILE A 31 2.40 -10.96 -14.24
C ILE A 31 3.64 -10.24 -14.76
N THR A 32 3.70 -8.91 -14.63
CA THR A 32 4.89 -8.15 -15.04
C THR A 32 6.11 -8.55 -14.23
N LEU A 33 5.99 -8.63 -12.90
CA LEU A 33 7.09 -9.03 -12.02
C LEU A 33 7.53 -10.48 -12.28
N ALA A 34 6.58 -11.43 -12.35
CA ALA A 34 6.90 -12.83 -12.60
C ALA A 34 7.52 -13.03 -13.99
N GLY A 35 6.93 -12.43 -15.02
CA GLY A 35 7.37 -12.56 -16.41
C GLY A 35 8.75 -11.96 -16.63
N THR A 36 8.99 -10.71 -16.20
CA THR A 36 10.31 -10.07 -16.33
C THR A 36 11.37 -10.82 -15.53
N SER A 37 11.06 -11.26 -14.31
CA SER A 37 12.00 -12.05 -13.50
C SER A 37 12.36 -13.38 -14.16
N LEU A 38 11.39 -14.09 -14.77
CA LEU A 38 11.64 -15.35 -15.47
C LEU A 38 12.45 -15.17 -16.76
N ILE A 39 12.19 -14.10 -17.52
CA ILE A 39 12.96 -13.76 -18.72
C ILE A 39 14.43 -13.50 -18.36
N PHE A 40 14.68 -12.73 -17.29
CA PHE A 40 16.04 -12.47 -16.83
C PHE A 40 16.69 -13.68 -16.17
N ALA A 41 15.93 -14.55 -15.50
CA ALA A 41 16.44 -15.84 -15.02
C ALA A 41 16.90 -16.72 -16.19
N PHE A 42 16.15 -16.74 -17.30
CA PHE A 42 16.53 -17.47 -18.51
C PHE A 42 17.80 -16.90 -19.14
N ILE A 43 17.88 -15.58 -19.33
CA ILE A 43 19.06 -14.90 -19.86
C ILE A 43 20.28 -15.10 -18.95
N GLY A 44 20.09 -14.98 -17.64
CA GLY A 44 21.14 -15.15 -16.63
C GLY A 44 21.73 -16.56 -16.62
N ASN A 45 20.90 -17.58 -16.85
CA ASN A 45 21.36 -18.97 -17.00
C ASN A 45 22.20 -19.16 -18.26
N GLN A 46 21.77 -18.62 -19.40
CA GLN A 46 22.54 -18.70 -20.65
C GLN A 46 23.92 -18.01 -20.54
N LEU A 47 24.02 -16.98 -19.71
CA LEU A 47 25.25 -16.24 -19.44
C LEU A 47 26.09 -16.83 -18.28
N GLY A 48 25.64 -17.94 -17.66
CA GLY A 48 26.34 -18.59 -16.54
C GLY A 48 26.34 -17.80 -15.23
N THR A 49 25.49 -16.78 -15.12
CA THR A 49 25.38 -15.88 -13.95
C THR A 49 24.27 -16.26 -12.98
N PHE A 50 23.34 -17.12 -13.40
CA PHE A 50 22.19 -17.56 -12.62
C PHE A 50 22.01 -19.08 -12.78
N ASP A 51 21.73 -19.79 -11.69
CA ASP A 51 21.49 -21.23 -11.70
C ASP A 51 19.98 -21.51 -11.55
N TYR A 52 19.41 -22.27 -12.49
CA TYR A 52 18.02 -22.72 -12.42
C TYR A 52 17.70 -23.55 -11.17
N ALA A 53 18.71 -24.14 -10.51
CA ALA A 53 18.51 -24.82 -9.24
C ALA A 53 17.84 -23.93 -8.18
N ILE A 54 18.07 -22.60 -8.23
CA ILE A 54 17.46 -21.62 -7.34
C ILE A 54 15.92 -21.59 -7.51
N LEU A 55 15.41 -21.86 -8.72
CA LEU A 55 13.98 -21.87 -9.01
C LEU A 55 13.25 -23.05 -8.33
N ASN A 56 13.96 -24.12 -7.97
CA ASN A 56 13.37 -25.24 -7.20
C ASN A 56 12.93 -24.81 -5.79
N GLY A 57 13.40 -23.67 -5.30
CA GLY A 57 12.92 -23.07 -4.05
C GLY A 57 11.62 -22.27 -4.19
N LEU A 58 11.07 -22.11 -5.40
CA LEU A 58 9.82 -21.36 -5.59
C LEU A 58 8.62 -21.99 -4.86
N PRO A 59 8.36 -23.32 -4.93
CA PRO A 59 7.21 -23.92 -4.26
C PRO A 59 7.21 -23.69 -2.75
N SER A 60 8.38 -23.83 -2.10
CA SER A 60 8.49 -23.60 -0.66
C SER A 60 8.30 -22.13 -0.28
N ARG A 61 8.76 -21.19 -1.13
CA ARG A 61 8.48 -19.76 -0.96
C ARG A 61 6.98 -19.44 -1.11
N TYR A 62 6.33 -19.97 -2.14
CA TYR A 62 4.89 -19.77 -2.34
C TYR A 62 4.08 -20.29 -1.16
N LEU A 63 4.35 -21.53 -0.73
CA LEU A 63 3.67 -22.10 0.43
C LEU A 63 3.96 -21.32 1.71
N GLY A 64 5.22 -20.90 1.94
CA GLY A 64 5.59 -20.09 3.09
C GLY A 64 4.85 -18.75 3.15
N THR A 65 4.63 -18.09 2.02
CA THR A 65 3.81 -16.86 1.96
C THR A 65 2.32 -17.16 2.18
N MET A 66 1.79 -18.26 1.64
CA MET A 66 0.38 -18.63 1.81
C MET A 66 0.04 -19.00 3.27
N THR A 67 0.98 -19.57 4.01
CA THR A 67 0.81 -19.94 5.43
C THR A 67 1.24 -18.84 6.39
N ASN A 68 1.53 -17.63 5.91
CA ASN A 68 1.94 -16.53 6.77
C ASN A 68 0.73 -15.95 7.51
N ASP A 69 0.68 -16.15 8.83
CA ASP A 69 -0.41 -15.69 9.69
C ASP A 69 -0.62 -14.17 9.65
N VAL A 70 0.44 -13.39 9.41
CA VAL A 70 0.34 -11.93 9.27
C VAL A 70 -0.43 -11.56 7.99
N LEU A 71 -0.21 -12.30 6.90
CA LEU A 71 -0.85 -12.03 5.62
C LEU A 71 -2.32 -12.48 5.60
N VAL A 72 -2.75 -13.36 6.51
CA VAL A 72 -4.17 -13.69 6.72
C VAL A 72 -4.98 -12.45 7.14
N ALA A 73 -4.35 -11.47 7.79
CA ALA A 73 -5.01 -10.21 8.15
C ALA A 73 -5.45 -9.40 6.91
N VAL A 74 -4.71 -9.46 5.80
CA VAL A 74 -5.00 -8.68 4.58
C VAL A 74 -6.40 -8.95 4.01
N PRO A 75 -6.81 -10.21 3.69
CA PRO A 75 -8.15 -10.47 3.19
C PRO A 75 -9.24 -10.15 4.23
N LEU A 76 -8.98 -10.32 5.53
CA LEU A 76 -9.94 -9.98 6.58
C LEU A 76 -10.18 -8.46 6.67
N PHE A 77 -9.13 -7.66 6.54
CA PHE A 77 -9.26 -6.20 6.50
C PHE A 77 -9.93 -5.70 5.22
N ILE A 78 -9.60 -6.29 4.06
CA ILE A 78 -10.31 -5.98 2.81
C ILE A 78 -11.80 -6.34 2.94
N PHE A 79 -12.12 -7.49 3.54
CA PHE A 79 -13.50 -7.90 3.78
C PHE A 79 -14.24 -6.94 4.72
N MET A 80 -13.62 -6.52 5.82
CA MET A 80 -14.17 -5.50 6.72
C MET A 80 -14.43 -4.18 6.00
N GLY A 81 -13.46 -3.69 5.21
CA GLY A 81 -13.59 -2.48 4.40
C GLY A 81 -14.76 -2.58 3.42
N LEU A 82 -14.91 -3.72 2.75
CA LEU A 82 -16.04 -3.98 1.85
C LEU A 82 -17.39 -4.02 2.58
N ILE A 83 -17.47 -4.60 3.79
CA ILE A 83 -18.71 -4.56 4.59
C ILE A 83 -19.07 -3.12 4.93
N LEU A 84 -18.11 -2.33 5.39
CA LEU A 84 -18.34 -0.93 5.78
C LEU A 84 -18.78 -0.08 4.58
N GLU A 85 -18.16 -0.29 3.41
CA GLU A 85 -18.58 0.36 2.17
C GLU A 85 -19.98 -0.07 1.73
N LYS A 86 -20.27 -1.38 1.69
CA LYS A 86 -21.56 -1.93 1.23
C LYS A 86 -22.71 -1.66 2.20
N SER A 87 -22.42 -1.40 3.48
CA SER A 87 -23.42 -1.06 4.48
C SER A 87 -24.02 0.35 4.33
N GLY A 88 -23.44 1.20 3.47
CA GLY A 88 -23.84 2.61 3.34
C GLY A 88 -23.34 3.50 4.47
N LEU A 89 -22.54 2.97 5.40
CA LEU A 89 -21.97 3.74 6.52
C LEU A 89 -21.13 4.93 6.02
N ALA A 90 -20.39 4.75 4.93
CA ALA A 90 -19.59 5.80 4.32
C ALA A 90 -20.41 7.04 3.93
N GLU A 91 -21.55 6.83 3.29
CA GLU A 91 -22.46 7.90 2.86
C GLU A 91 -23.16 8.57 4.05
N ALA A 92 -23.58 7.76 5.03
CA ALA A 92 -24.18 8.25 6.27
C ALA A 92 -23.19 9.14 7.04
N LEU A 93 -21.95 8.69 7.23
CA LEU A 93 -20.90 9.46 7.91
C LEU A 93 -20.61 10.78 7.19
N LEU A 94 -20.53 10.77 5.86
CA LEU A 94 -20.28 11.98 5.08
C LEU A 94 -21.41 13.00 5.22
N THR A 95 -22.66 12.52 5.22
CA THR A 95 -23.84 13.37 5.42
C THR A 95 -23.88 13.94 6.84
N THR A 96 -23.65 13.12 7.86
CA THR A 96 -23.65 13.54 9.27
C THR A 96 -22.51 14.53 9.56
N MET A 97 -21.31 14.29 9.04
CA MET A 97 -20.18 15.21 9.20
C MET A 97 -20.43 16.52 8.42
N GLY A 98 -21.00 16.42 7.22
CA GLY A 98 -21.42 17.60 6.45
C GLY A 98 -22.43 18.47 7.19
N GLN A 99 -23.34 17.89 7.98
CA GLN A 99 -24.25 18.63 8.86
C GLN A 99 -23.53 19.20 10.08
N LEU A 100 -22.65 18.43 10.70
CA LEU A 100 -21.87 18.85 11.87
C LEU A 100 -20.99 20.06 11.58
N PHE A 101 -20.30 20.04 10.42
CA PHE A 101 -19.42 21.12 9.99
C PHE A 101 -20.09 22.11 9.03
N GLY A 102 -21.35 21.89 8.65
CA GLY A 102 -22.14 22.76 7.77
C GLY A 102 -22.12 24.26 8.08
N PRO A 103 -22.15 24.71 9.35
CA PRO A 103 -22.05 26.15 9.66
C PRO A 103 -20.64 26.74 9.47
N LEU A 104 -19.60 25.92 9.31
CA LEU A 104 -18.24 26.39 9.06
C LEU A 104 -18.01 26.64 7.57
N ARG A 105 -17.31 27.74 7.26
CA ARG A 105 -16.79 27.98 5.92
C ARG A 105 -15.79 26.87 5.57
N GLY A 106 -16.08 26.09 4.53
CA GLY A 106 -15.27 24.92 4.18
C GLY A 106 -15.69 23.61 4.85
N GLY A 107 -16.79 23.59 5.62
CA GLY A 107 -17.20 22.44 6.42
C GLY A 107 -17.34 21.11 5.68
N LEU A 108 -17.74 21.16 4.41
CA LEU A 108 -17.86 19.98 3.57
C LEU A 108 -16.48 19.40 3.17
N ALA A 109 -15.46 20.24 2.96
CA ALA A 109 -14.10 19.76 2.74
C ALA A 109 -13.52 19.11 4.00
N PHE A 110 -13.71 19.71 5.18
CA PHE A 110 -13.32 19.10 6.46
C PHE A 110 -14.00 17.74 6.67
N SER A 111 -15.28 17.66 6.32
CA SER A 111 -16.03 16.41 6.39
C SER A 111 -15.44 15.33 5.49
N VAL A 112 -15.02 15.67 4.27
CA VAL A 112 -14.36 14.74 3.35
C VAL A 112 -13.02 14.25 3.90
N ILE A 113 -12.22 15.12 4.52
CA ILE A 113 -10.93 14.74 5.11
C ILE A 113 -11.12 13.82 6.31
N ILE A 114 -12.01 14.17 7.23
CA ILE A 114 -12.26 13.38 8.44
C ILE A 114 -12.92 12.05 8.11
N VAL A 115 -13.96 12.04 7.28
CA VAL A 115 -14.63 10.79 6.87
C VAL A 115 -13.71 9.96 6.00
N GLY A 116 -12.95 10.59 5.11
CA GLY A 116 -11.90 9.94 4.34
C GLY A 116 -10.87 9.27 5.24
N ALA A 117 -10.42 9.91 6.33
CA ALA A 117 -9.53 9.34 7.32
C ALA A 117 -10.13 8.13 8.07
N LEU A 118 -11.41 8.21 8.46
CA LEU A 118 -12.11 7.12 9.15
C LEU A 118 -12.32 5.91 8.23
N LEU A 119 -12.68 6.15 6.96
CA LEU A 119 -12.85 5.10 5.97
C LEU A 119 -11.51 4.54 5.49
N ALA A 120 -10.50 5.39 5.36
CA ALA A 120 -9.11 5.03 5.07
C ALA A 120 -8.58 3.97 6.03
N ALA A 121 -8.80 4.18 7.33
CA ALA A 121 -8.46 3.21 8.37
C ALA A 121 -9.12 1.85 8.13
N SER A 122 -10.28 1.80 7.48
CA SER A 122 -11.03 0.55 7.32
C SER A 122 -10.78 -0.16 5.99
N THR A 123 -10.49 0.60 4.93
CA THR A 123 -10.28 0.05 3.57
C THR A 123 -8.83 -0.27 3.26
N GLY A 124 -7.87 0.47 3.82
CA GLY A 124 -6.43 0.25 3.62
C GLY A 124 -5.95 0.33 2.16
N VAL A 125 -6.79 0.80 1.23
CA VAL A 125 -6.54 0.82 -0.22
C VAL A 125 -6.97 2.16 -0.81
N VAL A 126 -6.02 2.90 -1.38
CA VAL A 126 -6.26 4.24 -1.95
C VAL A 126 -7.19 4.17 -3.16
N GLY A 127 -6.97 3.23 -4.08
CA GLY A 127 -7.72 3.15 -5.34
C GLY A 127 -9.24 3.00 -5.11
N ALA A 128 -9.63 2.10 -4.21
CA ALA A 128 -11.04 1.92 -3.84
C ALA A 128 -11.61 3.19 -3.19
N THR A 129 -10.89 3.73 -2.19
CA THR A 129 -11.34 4.90 -1.42
C THR A 129 -11.54 6.14 -2.31
N VAL A 130 -10.63 6.41 -3.27
CA VAL A 130 -10.77 7.51 -4.23
C VAL A 130 -12.01 7.36 -5.09
N ILE A 131 -12.30 6.15 -5.56
CA ILE A 131 -13.47 5.89 -6.40
C ILE A 131 -14.75 6.11 -5.58
N THR A 132 -14.84 5.52 -4.39
CA THR A 132 -16.00 5.63 -3.51
C THR A 132 -16.26 7.08 -3.09
N MET A 133 -15.22 7.77 -2.58
CA MET A 133 -15.31 9.18 -2.22
C MET A 133 -15.54 10.09 -3.43
N GLY A 134 -15.00 9.75 -4.59
CA GLY A 134 -15.25 10.47 -5.84
C GLY A 134 -16.71 10.37 -6.27
N LEU A 135 -17.31 9.18 -6.22
CA LEU A 135 -18.70 8.97 -6.60
C LEU A 135 -19.70 9.61 -5.63
N ILE A 136 -19.38 9.63 -4.33
CA ILE A 136 -20.28 10.14 -3.29
C ILE A 136 -20.05 11.64 -3.04
N SER A 137 -18.80 12.04 -2.78
CA SER A 137 -18.47 13.37 -2.24
C SER A 137 -18.32 14.43 -3.32
N LEU A 138 -17.77 14.09 -4.49
CA LEU A 138 -17.56 15.06 -5.57
C LEU A 138 -18.87 15.75 -6.01
N PRO A 139 -19.97 15.04 -6.32
CA PRO A 139 -21.21 15.69 -6.71
C PRO A 139 -21.83 16.52 -5.57
N ALA A 140 -21.63 16.13 -4.31
CA ALA A 140 -22.07 16.92 -3.16
C ALA A 140 -21.27 18.23 -3.03
N MET A 141 -19.95 18.18 -3.18
CA MET A 141 -19.07 19.35 -3.13
C MET A 141 -19.35 20.35 -4.25
N LEU A 142 -19.56 19.86 -5.47
CA LEU A 142 -19.88 20.73 -6.62
C LEU A 142 -21.24 21.44 -6.44
N ARG A 143 -22.26 20.74 -5.92
CA ARG A 143 -23.56 21.36 -5.58
C ARG A 143 -23.44 22.40 -4.48
N ALA A 144 -22.50 22.23 -3.56
CA ALA A 144 -22.18 23.20 -2.51
C ALA A 144 -21.31 24.38 -3.01
N GLY A 145 -21.00 24.46 -4.32
CA GLY A 145 -20.25 25.58 -4.92
C GLY A 145 -18.74 25.48 -4.79
N TYR A 146 -18.19 24.30 -4.46
CA TYR A 146 -16.74 24.10 -4.37
C TYR A 146 -16.12 24.11 -5.76
N CYS A 147 -14.93 24.73 -5.89
CA CYS A 147 -14.13 24.63 -7.10
C CYS A 147 -13.74 23.17 -7.35
N PRO A 148 -13.87 22.64 -8.59
CA PRO A 148 -13.49 21.27 -8.91
C PRO A 148 -12.08 20.91 -8.47
N LYS A 149 -11.11 21.84 -8.59
CA LYS A 149 -9.73 21.62 -8.17
C LYS A 149 -9.59 21.35 -6.67
N MET A 150 -10.37 22.06 -5.85
CA MET A 150 -10.33 21.87 -4.40
C MET A 150 -11.10 20.62 -3.98
N ALA A 151 -12.23 20.33 -4.63
CA ALA A 151 -12.98 19.11 -4.38
C ALA A 151 -12.17 17.85 -4.72
N THR A 152 -11.56 17.80 -5.91
CA THR A 152 -10.71 16.66 -6.30
C THR A 152 -9.41 16.60 -5.49
N GLY A 153 -8.84 17.75 -5.12
CA GLY A 153 -7.69 17.83 -4.22
C GLY A 153 -7.98 17.25 -2.84
N ALA A 154 -9.10 17.66 -2.20
CA ALA A 154 -9.51 17.16 -0.89
C ALA A 154 -9.84 15.66 -0.92
N ILE A 155 -10.54 15.19 -1.96
CA ILE A 155 -10.82 13.75 -2.15
C ILE A 155 -9.52 12.97 -2.36
N GLY A 156 -8.61 13.48 -3.19
CA GLY A 156 -7.32 12.85 -3.43
C GLY A 156 -6.47 12.76 -2.16
N ALA A 157 -6.33 13.88 -1.44
CA ALA A 157 -5.56 13.95 -0.19
C ALA A 157 -6.16 13.05 0.90
N SER A 158 -7.47 13.12 1.11
CA SER A 158 -8.14 12.26 2.11
C SER A 158 -8.01 10.78 1.78
N SER A 159 -7.97 10.40 0.50
CA SER A 159 -7.84 9.00 0.11
C SER A 159 -6.41 8.45 0.26
N THR A 160 -5.37 9.29 0.19
CA THR A 160 -3.99 8.82 0.43
C THR A 160 -3.76 8.46 1.90
N LEU A 161 -4.57 8.98 2.83
CA LEU A 161 -4.57 8.60 4.24
C LEU A 161 -4.82 7.10 4.44
N ALA A 162 -5.47 6.42 3.50
CA ALA A 162 -5.70 4.97 3.54
C ALA A 162 -4.42 4.13 3.57
N GLN A 163 -3.29 4.70 3.17
CA GLN A 163 -2.00 3.99 3.29
C GLN A 163 -1.38 4.14 4.68
N VAL A 164 -1.68 5.24 5.38
CA VAL A 164 -0.94 5.65 6.59
C VAL A 164 -1.74 5.36 7.85
N ILE A 165 -3.05 5.59 7.85
CA ILE A 165 -3.88 5.41 9.05
C ILE A 165 -4.19 3.93 9.23
N PRO A 166 -3.80 3.30 10.35
CA PRO A 166 -4.11 1.90 10.59
C PRO A 166 -5.61 1.64 10.85
N PRO A 167 -6.11 0.43 10.52
CA PRO A 167 -5.42 -0.66 9.82
C PRO A 167 -5.18 -0.40 8.32
N SER A 168 -3.95 -0.64 7.87
CA SER A 168 -3.53 -0.38 6.48
C SER A 168 -2.89 -1.63 5.88
N THR A 169 -3.39 -2.05 4.71
CA THR A 169 -2.83 -3.19 3.96
C THR A 169 -1.37 -2.95 3.58
N VAL A 170 -1.00 -1.71 3.25
CA VAL A 170 0.38 -1.33 2.94
C VAL A 170 1.28 -1.54 4.16
N LEU A 171 0.85 -1.08 5.34
CA LEU A 171 1.61 -1.25 6.57
C LEU A 171 1.74 -2.72 6.99
N ILE A 172 0.74 -3.55 6.71
CA ILE A 172 0.82 -5.01 6.95
C ILE A 172 1.93 -5.63 6.09
N PHE A 173 1.96 -5.33 4.79
CA PHE A 173 3.01 -5.84 3.90
C PHE A 173 4.40 -5.32 4.28
N VAL A 174 4.51 -4.02 4.59
CA VAL A 174 5.77 -3.44 5.04
C VAL A 174 6.23 -4.05 6.35
N GLY A 175 5.32 -4.34 7.27
CA GLY A 175 5.65 -4.99 8.54
C GLY A 175 6.12 -6.42 8.40
N ASP A 176 5.48 -7.21 7.54
CA ASP A 176 5.97 -8.55 7.20
C ASP A 176 7.40 -8.53 6.63
N LEU A 177 7.64 -7.63 5.67
CA LEU A 177 8.96 -7.46 5.06
C LEU A 177 10.01 -7.00 6.08
N LEU A 178 9.69 -6.00 6.90
CA LEU A 178 10.60 -5.47 7.90
C LEU A 178 10.87 -6.47 9.02
N ALA A 179 9.89 -7.27 9.44
CA ALA A 179 10.09 -8.33 10.42
C ALA A 179 11.17 -9.31 9.94
N GLY A 180 11.06 -9.79 8.69
CA GLY A 180 12.04 -10.71 8.10
C GLY A 180 13.44 -10.10 7.93
N VAL A 181 13.54 -8.87 7.45
CA VAL A 181 14.82 -8.15 7.27
C VAL A 181 15.46 -7.84 8.62
N ASN A 182 14.67 -7.38 9.59
CA ASN A 182 15.14 -7.06 10.93
C ASN A 182 15.66 -8.32 11.65
N GLN A 183 14.93 -9.44 11.55
CA GLN A 183 15.38 -10.72 12.10
C GLN A 183 16.72 -11.16 11.50
N THR A 184 16.88 -11.11 10.17
CA THR A 184 18.15 -11.47 9.52
C THR A 184 19.29 -10.52 9.86
N ALA A 185 19.02 -9.21 10.00
CA ALA A 185 20.02 -8.24 10.43
C ALA A 185 20.50 -8.48 11.88
N GLN A 186 19.56 -8.74 12.80
CA GLN A 186 19.89 -9.01 14.21
C GLN A 186 20.68 -10.32 14.38
N LEU A 187 20.35 -11.37 13.63
CA LEU A 187 21.12 -12.60 13.61
C LEU A 187 22.57 -12.38 13.17
N ARG A 188 22.81 -11.49 12.19
CA ARG A 188 24.16 -11.11 11.75
C ARG A 188 24.94 -10.30 12.80
N LEU A 189 24.24 -9.57 13.65
CA LEU A 189 24.83 -8.83 14.77
C LEU A 189 25.10 -9.72 16.00
N GLY A 190 24.83 -11.03 15.90
CA GLY A 190 25.05 -11.99 16.98
C GLY A 190 23.89 -12.10 17.98
N ASN A 191 22.75 -11.45 17.71
CA ASN A 191 21.54 -11.67 18.49
C ASN A 191 20.77 -12.88 17.95
N PHE A 192 20.86 -14.02 18.65
CA PHE A 192 20.20 -15.27 18.28
C PHE A 192 18.74 -15.38 18.77
N ALA A 193 18.27 -14.43 19.59
CA ALA A 193 16.88 -14.28 20.00
C ALA A 193 16.39 -12.85 19.68
N PRO A 194 16.26 -12.52 18.38
CA PRO A 194 15.77 -11.21 17.98
C PRO A 194 14.28 -11.05 18.30
N ASP A 195 13.92 -9.89 18.85
CA ASP A 195 12.54 -9.41 18.86
C ASP A 195 12.30 -8.65 17.55
N PRO A 196 11.62 -9.26 16.55
CA PRO A 196 11.36 -8.59 15.28
C PRO A 196 10.31 -7.49 15.46
N ILE A 197 10.44 -6.43 14.65
CA ILE A 197 9.43 -5.37 14.58
C ILE A 197 8.12 -5.99 14.12
N SER A 198 7.06 -5.87 14.92
CA SER A 198 5.75 -6.39 14.58
C SER A 198 4.96 -5.40 13.71
N VAL A 199 3.91 -5.89 13.04
CA VAL A 199 2.91 -5.03 12.38
C VAL A 199 2.24 -4.08 13.37
N GLY A 200 2.04 -4.52 14.62
CA GLY A 200 1.48 -3.69 15.69
C GLY A 200 2.36 -2.49 16.01
N ASP A 201 3.68 -2.67 16.04
CA ASP A 201 4.63 -1.57 16.29
C ASP A 201 4.60 -0.54 15.16
N LEU A 202 4.47 -0.99 13.91
CA LEU A 202 4.29 -0.12 12.76
C LEU A 202 2.96 0.63 12.79
N PHE A 203 1.87 -0.03 13.21
CA PHE A 203 0.58 0.64 13.39
C PHE A 203 0.67 1.71 14.48
N ALA A 204 1.27 1.39 15.63
CA ALA A 204 1.47 2.34 16.70
C ALA A 204 2.33 3.54 16.24
N GLY A 205 3.42 3.27 15.51
CA GLY A 205 4.31 4.30 14.96
C GLY A 205 3.65 5.18 13.88
N ALA A 206 2.70 4.64 13.12
CA ALA A 206 2.03 5.36 12.05
C ALA A 206 0.89 6.28 12.53
N LEU A 207 0.37 6.09 13.74
CA LEU A 207 -0.73 6.90 14.28
C LEU A 207 -0.37 8.39 14.38
N ILE A 208 0.79 8.73 14.94
CA ILE A 208 1.18 10.13 15.14
C ILE A 208 1.34 10.85 13.78
N PRO A 209 2.13 10.35 12.82
CA PRO A 209 2.20 10.94 11.49
C PRO A 209 0.85 10.96 10.78
N GLY A 210 0.03 9.92 10.93
CA GLY A 210 -1.31 9.83 10.35
C GLY A 210 -2.22 10.96 10.82
N PHE A 211 -2.31 11.20 12.13
CA PHE A 211 -3.10 12.30 12.67
C PHE A 211 -2.53 13.68 12.32
N ILE A 212 -1.21 13.82 12.23
CA ILE A 212 -0.58 15.06 11.75
C ILE A 212 -1.01 15.34 10.30
N LEU A 213 -0.99 14.33 9.42
CA LEU A 213 -1.43 14.49 8.03
C LEU A 213 -2.91 14.85 7.93
N VAL A 214 -3.76 14.24 8.75
CA VAL A 214 -5.19 14.60 8.84
C VAL A 214 -5.37 16.06 9.23
N GLY A 215 -4.53 16.59 10.14
CA GLY A 215 -4.58 17.99 10.54
C GLY A 215 -3.96 18.97 9.54
N LEU A 216 -3.08 18.50 8.65
CA LEU A 216 -2.45 19.32 7.61
C LEU A 216 -3.27 19.41 6.32
N PHE A 217 -4.11 18.42 6.04
CA PHE A 217 -5.02 18.39 4.91
C PHE A 217 -6.26 19.25 5.17
#